data_AF-A0A972M774-F1
#
_entry.id   AF-A0A972M774-F1
#
_cell.length_a   1.000
_cell.length_b   1.000
_cell.length_c   1.000
_cell.angle_alpha   90.00
_cell.angle_beta   90.00
_cell.angle_gamma   90.00
#
_symmetry.space_group_name_H-M   'P 1'
#
loop_
_entity.id
_entity.type
_entity.pdbx_description
1 polymer ?
#
loop_
_entity_poly.entity_id
_entity_poly.type
_entity_poly.pdbx_seq_one_letter_code
_entity_poly.pdbx_strand_id
1 'polypeptide(L)'
;MSAPTLLSDRYWENFRLSENDIEFLYQYLIERAEPLPATELAEALIRERIRQERQRIENERQQSDGIYMPRERYEVGQVLLFPLLGWQKGRVVAVRPGRPPEDLPPFSVIRVHFDDGTEREFAMDYPDHPLNQHPWGYEAALDETRVLSQYRDSIARAIEETLERREDFARGARRWFPRGMLADINEAHLNLAEAVLYTYKDQGPQPTRAILQAIDDLPDDPLTVFALDLAMQRDPRFDEVGPTGQVLWYLRELEPEGVRETPRWLRYRPVAYDQTQIPEALRELEVRLGDELSPEEVQDQMATQVADQNEVEWVLIYPHWRAGTLPLSGRLRHLFPTASGAERVYFTFVDADTGQTFPGWVVRPGRYVYGLGEWYRRKGLFPGARVWVRKGPQPDQVIIQARTHRPNREWVRVAQVGADGRLHISTHAVPVVADYEEHMAFVVPNPEALDVVWDRVQHEKLPIENLLVSFMRELAKLTPQAHVDAAELYAAFNLVRRSPPGPIFALLATRPWFEHVGDTYYRLRNAE
;
A
#
# COMPACT_ATOMS: atom_id res chain seq x y z
N MET A 1 -31.14 22.31 23.72
CA MET A 1 -30.89 22.91 22.39
C MET A 1 -29.40 23.12 22.28
N SER A 2 -28.74 22.35 21.43
CA SER A 2 -27.28 22.43 21.24
C SER A 2 -26.96 23.70 20.43
N ALA A 3 -25.91 24.43 20.82
CA ALA A 3 -25.48 25.65 20.15
C ALA A 3 -25.29 25.43 18.64
N PRO A 4 -25.65 26.43 17.79
CA PRO A 4 -25.46 26.33 16.35
C PRO A 4 -23.98 26.07 16.04
N THR A 5 -23.68 24.88 15.55
CA THR A 5 -22.31 24.48 15.26
C THR A 5 -21.93 25.09 13.93
N LEU A 6 -21.09 26.13 13.95
CA LEU A 6 -20.41 26.60 12.76
C LEU A 6 -19.57 25.44 12.20
N LEU A 7 -19.66 25.20 10.89
CA LEU A 7 -18.79 24.25 10.14
C LEU A 7 -17.34 24.75 10.08
N SER A 8 -16.77 25.09 11.23
CA SER A 8 -15.41 25.56 11.42
C SER A 8 -14.39 24.44 11.18
N ASP A 9 -13.12 24.79 11.06
CA ASP A 9 -12.04 23.80 10.92
C ASP A 9 -12.06 22.77 12.06
N ARG A 10 -12.27 23.20 13.31
CA ARG A 10 -12.40 22.31 14.47
C ARG A 10 -13.60 21.36 14.39
N TYR A 11 -14.66 21.74 13.70
CA TYR A 11 -15.81 20.85 13.51
C TYR A 11 -15.44 19.67 12.62
N TRP A 12 -14.77 19.94 11.50
CA TRP A 12 -14.34 18.91 10.55
C TRP A 12 -13.21 18.03 11.10
N GLU A 13 -12.28 18.61 11.87
CA GLU A 13 -11.22 17.86 12.57
C GLU A 13 -11.79 16.86 13.59
N ASN A 14 -12.91 17.19 14.24
CA ASN A 14 -13.58 16.35 15.22
C ASN A 14 -14.84 15.66 14.67
N PHE A 15 -14.94 15.56 13.35
CA PHE A 15 -16.11 15.03 12.68
C PHE A 15 -16.42 13.59 13.14
N ARG A 16 -17.70 13.32 13.38
CA ARG A 16 -18.24 11.99 13.68
C ARG A 16 -19.54 11.81 12.92
N LEU A 17 -19.75 10.63 12.34
CA LEU A 17 -21.04 10.31 11.73
C LEU A 17 -22.13 10.32 12.80
N SER A 18 -23.20 11.03 12.51
CA SER A 18 -24.47 10.95 13.23
C SER A 18 -25.45 10.00 12.51
N GLU A 19 -26.50 9.57 13.21
CA GLU A 19 -27.55 8.73 12.61
C GLU A 19 -28.21 9.40 11.39
N ASN A 20 -28.42 10.71 11.42
CA ASN A 20 -28.96 11.46 10.27
C ASN A 20 -28.01 11.43 9.06
N ASP A 21 -26.69 11.39 9.28
CA ASP A 21 -25.74 11.26 8.17
C ASP A 21 -25.84 9.87 7.55
N ILE A 22 -26.05 8.84 8.36
CA ILE A 22 -26.19 7.45 7.90
C ILE A 22 -27.48 7.30 7.08
N GLU A 23 -28.60 7.85 7.56
CA GLU A 23 -29.86 7.88 6.82
C GLU A 23 -29.70 8.61 5.48
N PHE A 24 -29.01 9.75 5.47
CA PHE A 24 -28.70 10.47 4.23
C PHE A 24 -27.87 9.62 3.27
N LEU A 25 -26.79 8.99 3.74
CA LEU A 25 -25.94 8.13 2.90
C LEU A 25 -26.71 6.92 2.35
N TYR A 26 -27.58 6.32 3.16
CA TYR A 26 -28.44 5.22 2.78
C TYR A 26 -29.39 5.63 1.64
N GLN A 27 -30.10 6.75 1.81
CA GLN A 27 -30.99 7.30 0.79
C GLN A 27 -30.23 7.70 -0.48
N TYR A 28 -29.06 8.34 -0.33
CA TYR A 28 -28.23 8.78 -1.44
C TYR A 28 -27.78 7.63 -2.33
N LEU A 29 -27.38 6.51 -1.73
CA LEU A 29 -27.00 5.29 -2.47
C LEU A 29 -28.21 4.69 -3.20
N ILE A 30 -29.39 4.64 -2.56
CA ILE A 30 -30.62 4.14 -3.20
C ILE A 30 -31.01 4.99 -4.40
N GLU A 31 -31.01 6.32 -4.25
CA GLU A 31 -31.39 7.24 -5.32
C GLU A 31 -30.46 7.14 -6.53
N ARG A 32 -29.17 6.93 -6.30
CA ARG A 32 -28.19 6.74 -7.38
C ARG A 32 -28.21 5.32 -7.96
N ALA A 33 -28.73 4.34 -7.24
CA ALA A 33 -28.71 2.91 -7.61
C ALA A 33 -27.30 2.42 -8.01
N GLU A 34 -26.27 2.98 -7.36
CA GLU A 34 -24.86 2.70 -7.66
C GLU A 34 -24.06 2.53 -6.36
N PRO A 35 -23.21 1.50 -6.24
CA PRO A 35 -22.27 1.36 -5.13
C PRO A 35 -21.13 2.37 -5.26
N LEU A 36 -20.85 3.11 -4.18
CA LEU A 36 -19.87 4.21 -4.21
C LEU A 36 -18.73 4.00 -3.21
N PRO A 37 -17.50 4.46 -3.53
CA PRO A 37 -16.41 4.47 -2.57
C PRO A 37 -16.64 5.51 -1.47
N ALA A 38 -16.03 5.30 -0.30
CA ALA A 38 -16.20 6.20 0.84
C ALA A 38 -15.73 7.64 0.55
N THR A 39 -14.79 7.84 -0.37
CA THR A 39 -14.34 9.17 -0.81
C THR A 39 -15.43 9.95 -1.54
N GLU A 40 -16.25 9.28 -2.35
CA GLU A 40 -17.40 9.91 -3.02
C GLU A 40 -18.58 10.12 -2.05
N LEU A 41 -18.78 9.19 -1.11
CA LEU A 41 -19.75 9.37 -0.03
C LEU A 41 -19.38 10.55 0.87
N ALA A 42 -18.09 10.74 1.17
CA ALA A 42 -17.60 11.89 1.91
C ALA A 42 -17.87 13.19 1.15
N GLU A 43 -17.62 13.23 -0.16
CA GLU A 43 -17.96 14.40 -0.99
C GLU A 43 -19.45 14.74 -0.94
N ALA A 44 -20.31 13.73 -1.11
CA ALA A 44 -21.76 13.91 -1.04
C ALA A 44 -22.20 14.43 0.33
N LEU A 45 -21.64 13.88 1.41
CA LEU A 45 -21.97 14.26 2.78
C LEU A 45 -21.50 15.68 3.12
N ILE A 46 -20.30 16.06 2.71
CA ILE A 46 -19.75 17.41 2.91
C ILE A 46 -20.63 18.44 2.19
N ARG A 47 -20.98 18.16 0.92
CA ARG A 47 -21.87 19.01 0.13
C ARG A 47 -23.22 19.18 0.82
N GLU A 48 -23.79 18.08 1.30
CA GLU A 48 -25.08 18.11 1.99
C GLU A 48 -25.02 18.91 3.28
N ARG A 49 -23.97 18.74 4.10
CA ARG A 49 -23.78 19.52 5.33
C ARG A 49 -23.65 21.01 5.05
N ILE A 50 -22.87 21.40 4.03
CA ILE A 50 -22.73 22.80 3.63
C ILE A 50 -24.06 23.34 3.09
N ARG A 51 -24.80 22.56 2.30
CA ARG A 51 -26.13 22.93 1.79
C ARG A 51 -27.12 23.17 2.93
N GLN A 52 -27.21 22.26 3.89
CA GLN A 52 -28.07 22.39 5.07
C GLN A 52 -27.71 23.62 5.89
N GLU A 53 -26.42 23.89 6.08
CA GLU A 53 -25.95 25.06 6.81
C GLU A 53 -26.29 26.37 6.07
N ARG A 54 -26.12 26.42 4.74
CA ARG A 54 -26.56 27.57 3.93
C ARG A 54 -28.07 27.79 4.01
N GLN A 55 -28.85 26.71 3.94
CA GLN A 55 -30.31 26.79 4.06
C GLN A 55 -30.74 27.26 5.45
N ARG A 56 -30.06 26.79 6.51
CA ARG A 56 -30.28 27.28 7.87
C ARG A 56 -30.03 28.78 7.94
N ILE A 57 -28.87 29.25 7.48
CA ILE A 57 -28.52 30.68 7.45
C ILE A 57 -29.57 31.51 6.69
N GLU A 58 -30.04 31.02 5.55
CA GLU A 58 -31.06 31.71 4.75
C GLU A 58 -32.43 31.75 5.44
N ASN A 59 -32.86 30.64 6.05
CA ASN A 59 -34.10 30.61 6.83
C ASN A 59 -34.02 31.55 8.04
N GLU A 60 -32.87 31.61 8.71
CA GLU A 60 -32.62 32.54 9.80
C GLU A 60 -32.72 33.99 9.31
N ARG A 61 -32.14 34.31 8.14
CA ARG A 61 -32.22 35.63 7.49
C ARG A 61 -33.66 36.06 7.21
N GLN A 62 -34.48 35.17 6.67
CA GLN A 62 -35.89 35.46 6.36
C GLN A 62 -36.75 35.72 7.60
N GLN A 63 -36.33 35.22 8.76
CA GLN A 63 -37.05 35.38 10.04
C GLN A 63 -36.46 36.48 10.93
N SER A 64 -35.56 37.30 10.39
CA SER A 64 -34.91 38.40 11.10
C SER A 64 -35.25 39.75 10.46
N ASP A 65 -35.18 40.82 11.26
CA ASP A 65 -35.35 42.19 10.76
C ASP A 65 -34.08 42.71 10.05
N GLY A 66 -32.95 42.01 10.18
CA GLY A 66 -31.70 42.35 9.49
C GLY A 66 -30.46 41.66 10.08
N ILE A 67 -29.32 41.88 9.43
CA ILE A 67 -28.01 41.46 9.92
C ILE A 67 -27.41 42.61 10.73
N TYR A 68 -26.90 42.31 11.92
CA TYR A 68 -26.25 43.31 12.75
C TYR A 68 -24.97 43.86 12.09
N MET A 69 -24.92 45.18 11.93
CA MET A 69 -23.80 45.98 11.48
C MET A 69 -23.62 47.17 12.43
N PRO A 70 -22.43 47.37 13.04
CA PRO A 70 -22.19 48.47 13.98
C PRO A 70 -22.51 49.88 13.45
N ARG A 71 -22.44 50.11 12.13
CA ARG A 71 -22.78 51.40 11.51
C ARG A 71 -24.27 51.76 11.51
N GLU A 72 -25.14 50.77 11.70
CA GLU A 72 -26.59 50.95 11.59
C GLU A 72 -27.21 51.37 12.93
N ARG A 73 -28.53 51.64 12.92
CA ARG A 73 -29.33 51.97 14.09
C ARG A 73 -30.38 50.90 14.32
N TYR A 74 -30.56 50.54 15.59
CA TYR A 74 -31.48 49.50 15.99
C TYR A 74 -32.41 49.97 17.11
N GLU A 75 -33.62 49.44 17.13
CA GLU A 75 -34.68 49.79 18.08
C GLU A 75 -35.03 48.61 18.99
N VAL A 76 -35.56 48.90 20.17
CA VAL A 76 -36.02 47.88 21.12
C VAL A 76 -37.14 47.06 20.47
N GLY A 77 -37.01 45.74 20.49
CA GLY A 77 -37.94 44.78 19.90
C GLY A 77 -37.46 44.17 18.59
N GLN A 78 -36.48 44.77 17.91
CA GLN A 78 -35.92 44.23 16.66
C GLN A 78 -35.17 42.93 16.87
N VAL A 79 -35.27 42.02 15.90
CA VAL A 79 -34.58 40.73 15.86
C VAL A 79 -33.46 40.79 14.83
N LEU A 80 -32.21 40.67 15.29
CA LEU A 80 -31.02 40.79 14.46
C LEU A 80 -30.26 39.47 14.39
N LEU A 81 -29.54 39.26 13.28
CA LEU A 81 -28.61 38.15 13.10
C LEU A 81 -27.17 38.57 13.33
N PHE A 82 -26.41 37.69 13.97
CA PHE A 82 -25.01 37.90 14.29
C PHE A 82 -24.11 36.88 13.55
N PRO A 83 -23.58 37.20 12.35
CA PRO A 83 -22.80 36.25 11.54
C PRO A 83 -21.60 35.65 12.27
N LEU A 84 -20.85 36.48 13.01
CA LEU A 84 -19.67 36.04 13.77
C LEU A 84 -20.00 35.28 15.06
N LEU A 85 -21.26 35.23 15.46
CA LEU A 85 -21.74 34.40 16.56
C LEU A 85 -22.47 33.16 16.04
N GLY A 86 -22.14 32.70 14.84
CA GLY A 86 -22.75 31.50 14.26
C GLY A 86 -24.16 31.72 13.73
N TRP A 87 -24.43 32.92 13.21
CA TRP A 87 -25.75 33.30 12.70
C TRP A 87 -26.86 33.21 13.75
N GLN A 88 -26.51 33.39 15.02
CA GLN A 88 -27.49 33.44 16.12
C GLN A 88 -28.44 34.62 15.95
N LYS A 89 -29.73 34.37 16.21
CA LYS A 89 -30.76 35.39 16.38
C LYS A 89 -30.66 36.00 17.78
N GLY A 90 -30.80 37.32 17.85
CA GLY A 90 -30.89 38.04 19.10
C GLY A 90 -31.92 39.16 19.02
N ARG A 91 -32.71 39.34 20.08
CA ARG A 91 -33.69 40.43 20.19
C ARG A 91 -33.10 41.59 20.98
N VAL A 92 -33.23 42.81 20.46
CA VAL A 92 -32.84 44.03 21.17
C VAL A 92 -33.82 44.28 22.31
N VAL A 93 -33.31 44.29 23.54
CA VAL A 93 -34.11 44.51 24.77
C VAL A 93 -33.92 45.89 25.39
N ALA A 94 -32.80 46.55 25.10
CA ALA A 94 -32.54 47.90 25.58
C ALA A 94 -31.57 48.65 24.65
N VAL A 95 -31.66 49.99 24.66
CA VAL A 95 -30.75 50.89 23.97
C VAL A 95 -30.29 51.96 24.95
N ARG A 96 -28.98 52.22 25.01
CA ARG A 96 -28.38 53.24 25.89
C ARG A 96 -27.25 53.99 25.17
N PRO A 97 -26.97 55.26 25.53
CA PRO A 97 -25.78 55.94 25.01
C PRO A 97 -24.49 55.24 25.46
N GLY A 98 -23.54 55.11 24.54
CA GLY A 98 -22.19 54.64 24.83
C GLY A 98 -21.38 55.67 25.63
N ARG A 99 -20.26 55.24 26.19
CA ARG A 99 -19.30 56.11 26.89
C ARG A 99 -17.92 55.93 26.27
N PRO A 100 -17.68 56.44 25.05
CA PRO A 100 -16.36 56.36 24.44
C PRO A 100 -15.35 57.25 25.20
N PRO A 101 -14.08 56.85 25.23
CA PRO A 101 -12.94 57.75 25.47
C PRO A 101 -12.95 58.98 24.54
N GLU A 102 -12.28 60.08 24.93
CA GLU A 102 -12.29 61.36 24.18
C GLU A 102 -11.76 61.24 22.73
N ASP A 103 -10.95 60.24 22.46
CA ASP A 103 -10.31 59.92 21.18
C ASP A 103 -11.19 59.11 20.21
N LEU A 104 -12.39 58.69 20.62
CA LEU A 104 -13.30 57.88 19.79
C LEU A 104 -14.64 58.59 19.51
N PRO A 105 -15.24 58.39 18.32
CA PRO A 105 -16.52 58.99 17.98
C PRO A 105 -17.66 58.45 18.88
N PRO A 106 -18.70 59.27 19.14
CA PRO A 106 -19.86 58.85 19.92
C PRO A 106 -20.57 57.67 19.26
N PHE A 107 -20.91 56.66 20.05
CA PHE A 107 -21.71 55.50 19.63
C PHE A 107 -22.79 55.18 20.68
N SER A 108 -23.81 54.44 20.26
CA SER A 108 -24.84 53.92 21.15
C SER A 108 -24.65 52.42 21.37
N VAL A 109 -25.21 51.88 22.45
CA VAL A 109 -25.10 50.46 22.80
C VAL A 109 -26.48 49.84 22.84
N ILE A 110 -26.65 48.75 22.11
CA ILE A 110 -27.80 47.86 22.21
C ILE A 110 -27.49 46.71 23.16
N ARG A 111 -28.47 46.31 23.96
CA ARG A 111 -28.45 45.06 24.72
C ARG A 111 -29.32 44.05 23.99
N VAL A 112 -28.74 42.90 23.70
CA VAL A 112 -29.35 41.87 22.87
C VAL A 112 -29.47 40.59 23.69
N HIS A 113 -30.69 40.05 23.73
CA HIS A 113 -31.01 38.77 24.35
C HIS A 113 -31.04 37.68 23.28
N PHE A 114 -30.23 36.64 23.46
CA PHE A 114 -30.14 35.49 22.55
C PHE A 114 -31.03 34.34 23.01
N ASP A 115 -31.35 33.44 22.08
CA ASP A 115 -32.19 32.25 22.36
C ASP A 115 -31.55 31.27 23.35
N ASP A 116 -30.23 31.35 23.56
CA ASP A 116 -29.52 30.57 24.59
C ASP A 116 -29.66 31.15 26.02
N GLY A 117 -30.44 32.24 26.16
CA GLY A 117 -30.67 32.96 27.41
C GLY A 117 -29.54 33.92 27.79
N THR A 118 -28.49 34.05 26.98
CA THR A 118 -27.41 35.01 27.23
C THR A 118 -27.80 36.41 26.78
N GLU A 119 -27.34 37.40 27.53
CA GLU A 119 -27.44 38.81 27.13
C GLU A 119 -26.04 39.35 26.84
N ARG A 120 -25.90 40.03 25.69
CA ARG A 120 -24.65 40.71 25.33
C ARG A 120 -24.94 42.11 24.84
N GLU A 121 -23.92 42.97 24.94
CA GLU A 121 -24.00 44.35 24.51
C GLU A 121 -23.20 44.54 23.22
N PHE A 122 -23.78 45.29 22.27
CA PHE A 122 -23.20 45.55 20.95
C PHE A 122 -23.28 47.04 20.61
N ALA A 123 -22.35 47.54 19.82
CA ALA A 123 -22.33 48.95 19.41
C ALA A 123 -23.27 49.21 18.22
N MET A 124 -23.88 50.38 18.19
CA MET A 124 -24.61 50.89 17.03
C MET A 124 -24.21 52.36 16.82
N ASP A 125 -24.49 52.94 15.65
CA ASP A 125 -23.98 54.27 15.25
C ASP A 125 -22.44 54.38 15.18
N TYR A 126 -21.74 53.27 14.92
CA TYR A 126 -20.28 53.24 14.90
C TYR A 126 -19.76 52.84 13.49
N PRO A 127 -19.54 53.84 12.59
CA PRO A 127 -19.17 53.58 11.20
C PRO A 127 -17.75 53.02 11.03
N ASP A 128 -16.81 53.43 11.88
CA ASP A 128 -15.39 53.02 11.81
C ASP A 128 -15.15 51.72 12.58
N HIS A 129 -15.83 50.65 12.17
CA HIS A 129 -15.70 49.31 12.75
C HIS A 129 -15.28 48.27 11.71
N PRO A 130 -14.32 47.36 12.01
CA PRO A 130 -13.94 46.27 11.11
C PRO A 130 -15.13 45.40 10.65
N LEU A 131 -16.12 45.20 11.52
CA LEU A 131 -17.34 44.43 11.20
C LEU A 131 -18.26 45.08 10.16
N ASN A 132 -18.07 46.35 9.82
CA ASN A 132 -18.82 46.98 8.74
C ASN A 132 -18.28 46.60 7.35
N GLN A 133 -17.16 45.88 7.27
CA GLN A 133 -16.54 45.43 6.02
C GLN A 133 -16.86 43.95 5.75
N HIS A 134 -17.21 43.62 4.51
CA HIS A 134 -17.47 42.27 4.03
C HIS A 134 -16.28 41.81 3.15
N PRO A 135 -15.90 40.52 3.13
CA PRO A 135 -16.47 39.35 3.83
C PRO A 135 -16.05 39.18 5.29
N TRP A 136 -16.90 38.52 6.07
CA TRP A 136 -16.68 38.26 7.51
C TRP A 136 -15.91 36.96 7.78
N GLY A 137 -15.44 36.27 6.74
CA GLY A 137 -14.54 35.11 6.84
C GLY A 137 -15.23 33.76 7.08
N TYR A 138 -16.49 33.75 7.53
CA TYR A 138 -17.28 32.51 7.64
C TYR A 138 -17.60 31.91 6.27
N GLU A 139 -17.60 32.70 5.19
CA GLU A 139 -17.80 32.22 3.82
C GLU A 139 -16.72 31.22 3.42
N ALA A 140 -15.49 31.43 3.89
CA ALA A 140 -14.37 30.52 3.66
C ALA A 140 -14.52 29.18 4.41
N ALA A 141 -15.36 29.12 5.46
CA ALA A 141 -15.71 27.87 6.14
C ALA A 141 -16.83 27.11 5.42
N LEU A 142 -17.59 27.79 4.54
CA LEU A 142 -18.62 27.22 3.67
C LEU A 142 -18.15 27.07 2.21
N ASP A 143 -16.84 27.22 1.98
CA ASP A 143 -16.21 26.96 0.69
C ASP A 143 -16.03 25.45 0.52
N GLU A 144 -16.89 24.86 -0.31
CA GLU A 144 -16.88 23.44 -0.62
C GLU A 144 -15.53 22.97 -1.13
N THR A 145 -14.88 23.73 -2.02
CA THR A 145 -13.62 23.30 -2.65
C THR A 145 -12.52 23.17 -1.61
N ARG A 146 -12.44 24.15 -0.71
CA ARG A 146 -11.49 24.15 0.41
C ARG A 146 -11.77 22.96 1.34
N VAL A 147 -13.00 22.79 1.79
CA VAL A 147 -13.37 21.74 2.76
C VAL A 147 -13.11 20.35 2.17
N LEU A 148 -13.47 20.11 0.91
CA LEU A 148 -13.18 18.86 0.21
C LEU A 148 -11.67 18.60 0.13
N SER A 149 -10.87 19.59 -0.24
CA SER A 149 -9.42 19.42 -0.36
C SER A 149 -8.74 19.05 0.96
N GLN A 150 -9.26 19.52 2.09
CA GLN A 150 -8.62 19.40 3.40
C GLN A 150 -9.14 18.22 4.22
N TYR A 151 -10.45 17.90 4.14
CA TYR A 151 -11.11 16.97 5.05
C TYR A 151 -11.75 15.75 4.37
N ARG A 152 -11.73 15.63 3.04
CA ARG A 152 -12.34 14.49 2.33
C ARG A 152 -11.81 13.15 2.83
N ASP A 153 -10.49 13.00 2.95
CA ASP A 153 -9.88 11.72 3.30
C ASP A 153 -10.11 11.34 4.77
N SER A 154 -10.11 12.32 5.69
CA SER A 154 -10.40 12.05 7.10
C SER A 154 -11.86 11.63 7.30
N ILE A 155 -12.79 12.28 6.59
CA ILE A 155 -14.21 11.95 6.64
C ILE A 155 -14.49 10.61 5.97
N ALA A 156 -13.84 10.31 4.83
CA ALA A 156 -13.96 9.02 4.17
C ALA A 156 -13.55 7.87 5.10
N ARG A 157 -12.45 8.01 5.86
CA ARG A 157 -12.04 7.02 6.87
C ARG A 157 -13.09 6.86 7.97
N ALA A 158 -13.65 7.97 8.47
CA ALA A 158 -14.70 7.92 9.48
C ALA A 158 -15.97 7.21 8.96
N ILE A 159 -16.32 7.41 7.68
CA ILE A 159 -17.41 6.68 7.01
C ILE A 159 -17.08 5.19 6.95
N GLU A 160 -15.89 4.80 6.44
CA GLU A 160 -15.49 3.40 6.34
C GLU A 160 -15.56 2.69 7.70
N GLU A 161 -14.96 3.26 8.73
CA GLU A 161 -14.95 2.68 10.08
C GLU A 161 -16.35 2.53 10.69
N THR A 162 -17.27 3.43 10.34
CA THR A 162 -18.64 3.42 10.86
C THR A 162 -19.50 2.41 10.10
N LEU A 163 -19.45 2.43 8.76
CA LEU A 163 -20.24 1.51 7.92
C LEU A 163 -19.78 0.06 8.07
N GLU A 164 -18.50 -0.19 8.31
CA GLU A 164 -17.96 -1.54 8.49
C GLU A 164 -18.47 -2.23 9.76
N ARG A 165 -18.92 -1.45 10.75
CA ARG A 165 -19.49 -1.98 12.00
C ARG A 165 -20.99 -2.28 11.91
N ARG A 166 -21.64 -1.92 10.80
CA ARG A 166 -23.08 -2.13 10.64
C ARG A 166 -23.40 -3.21 9.62
N GLU A 167 -24.46 -3.96 9.87
CA GLU A 167 -24.86 -5.10 9.03
C GLU A 167 -25.78 -4.72 7.85
N ASP A 168 -26.35 -3.51 7.90
CA ASP A 168 -27.25 -2.92 6.90
C ASP A 168 -26.51 -2.48 5.63
N PHE A 169 -25.19 -2.24 5.71
CA PHE A 169 -24.34 -1.96 4.55
C PHE A 169 -23.50 -3.17 4.16
N ALA A 170 -23.35 -3.37 2.85
CA ALA A 170 -22.40 -4.29 2.28
C ALA A 170 -21.18 -3.52 1.76
N ARG A 171 -19.99 -4.10 1.98
CA ARG A 171 -18.73 -3.65 1.38
C ARG A 171 -18.26 -4.69 0.37
N GLY A 172 -18.03 -4.26 -0.86
CA GLY A 172 -17.42 -5.07 -1.93
C GLY A 172 -16.54 -4.19 -2.81
N ALA A 173 -15.34 -4.65 -3.20
CA ALA A 173 -14.43 -3.88 -4.06
C ALA A 173 -14.23 -2.39 -3.66
N ARG A 174 -14.11 -2.11 -2.36
CA ARG A 174 -14.01 -0.75 -1.76
C ARG A 174 -15.21 0.19 -1.96
N ARG A 175 -16.34 -0.35 -2.39
CA ARG A 175 -17.60 0.37 -2.54
C ARG A 175 -18.60 -0.08 -1.49
N TRP A 176 -19.53 0.81 -1.19
CA TRP A 176 -20.57 0.62 -0.19
C TRP A 176 -21.95 0.68 -0.84
N PHE A 177 -22.84 -0.21 -0.42
CA PHE A 177 -24.24 -0.19 -0.81
C PHE A 177 -25.14 -0.81 0.26
N PRO A 178 -26.40 -0.34 0.43
CA PRO A 178 -27.38 -0.98 1.30
C PRO A 178 -27.63 -2.45 0.95
N ARG A 179 -27.42 -3.35 1.91
CA ARG A 179 -27.49 -4.80 1.70
C ARG A 179 -28.90 -5.27 1.33
N GLY A 180 -29.94 -4.63 1.88
CA GLY A 180 -31.33 -4.99 1.64
C GLY A 180 -31.84 -4.72 0.22
N MET A 181 -31.06 -4.02 -0.60
CA MET A 181 -31.41 -3.65 -1.98
C MET A 181 -30.58 -4.42 -3.03
N LEU A 182 -29.73 -5.34 -2.61
CA LEU A 182 -28.91 -6.14 -3.52
C LEU A 182 -29.69 -7.34 -4.06
N ALA A 183 -29.35 -7.74 -5.29
CA ALA A 183 -29.83 -8.99 -5.87
C ALA A 183 -29.38 -10.19 -5.03
N ASP A 184 -30.24 -11.22 -4.95
CA ASP A 184 -29.91 -12.44 -4.23
C ASP A 184 -29.02 -13.34 -5.10
N ILE A 185 -27.75 -13.46 -4.73
CA ILE A 185 -26.79 -14.32 -5.40
C ILE A 185 -26.72 -15.65 -4.66
N ASN A 186 -27.26 -16.69 -5.30
CA ASN A 186 -27.30 -18.05 -4.75
C ASN A 186 -26.11 -18.90 -5.23
N GLU A 187 -26.04 -20.13 -4.71
CA GLU A 187 -24.99 -21.09 -5.04
C GLU A 187 -24.97 -21.48 -6.53
N ALA A 188 -26.13 -21.52 -7.21
CA ALA A 188 -26.18 -21.84 -8.63
C ALA A 188 -25.49 -20.76 -9.48
N HIS A 189 -25.68 -19.48 -9.16
CA HIS A 189 -24.97 -18.38 -9.81
C HIS A 189 -23.45 -18.48 -9.60
N LEU A 190 -23.01 -18.83 -8.39
CA LEU A 190 -21.58 -19.02 -8.10
C LEU A 190 -21.00 -20.23 -8.86
N ASN A 191 -21.75 -21.32 -9.01
CA ASN A 191 -21.32 -22.46 -9.82
C ASN A 191 -21.17 -22.10 -11.31
N LEU A 192 -22.05 -21.25 -11.84
CA LEU A 192 -21.91 -20.70 -13.18
C LEU A 192 -20.68 -19.79 -13.29
N ALA A 193 -20.46 -18.91 -12.32
CA ALA A 193 -19.27 -18.06 -12.27
C ALA A 193 -17.97 -18.88 -12.26
N GLU A 194 -17.92 -19.95 -11.47
CA GLU A 194 -16.81 -20.90 -11.46
C GLU A 194 -16.61 -21.55 -12.83
N ALA A 195 -17.68 -22.04 -13.47
CA ALA A 195 -17.61 -22.66 -14.80
C ALA A 195 -17.06 -21.70 -15.87
N VAL A 196 -17.44 -20.42 -15.80
CA VAL A 196 -16.93 -19.36 -16.67
C VAL A 196 -15.43 -19.18 -16.45
N LEU A 197 -15.00 -18.98 -15.20
CA LEU A 197 -13.58 -18.80 -14.88
C LEU A 197 -12.74 -20.02 -15.28
N TYR A 198 -13.27 -21.23 -15.10
CA TYR A 198 -12.61 -22.47 -15.52
C TYR A 198 -12.48 -22.55 -17.06
N THR A 199 -13.51 -22.12 -17.79
CA THR A 199 -13.51 -22.11 -19.26
C THR A 199 -12.49 -21.13 -19.81
N TYR A 200 -12.33 -19.96 -19.17
CA TYR A 200 -11.41 -18.90 -19.60
C TYR A 200 -10.05 -18.93 -18.89
N LYS A 201 -9.70 -20.03 -18.23
CA LYS A 201 -8.46 -20.15 -17.42
C LYS A 201 -7.18 -19.75 -18.15
N ASP A 202 -7.09 -20.04 -19.45
CA ASP A 202 -5.92 -19.75 -20.29
C ASP A 202 -5.83 -18.27 -20.70
N GLN A 203 -6.91 -17.50 -20.53
CA GLN A 203 -6.97 -16.07 -20.82
C GLN A 203 -6.67 -15.21 -19.58
N GLY A 204 -6.51 -15.83 -18.41
CA GLY A 204 -6.27 -15.15 -17.14
C GLY A 204 -7.57 -14.73 -16.43
N PRO A 205 -7.47 -13.85 -15.42
CA PRO A 205 -8.60 -13.48 -14.59
C PRO A 205 -9.62 -12.63 -15.33
N GLN A 206 -10.88 -12.74 -14.93
CA GLN A 206 -12.01 -12.13 -15.63
C GLN A 206 -12.64 -11.00 -14.81
N PRO A 207 -13.08 -9.90 -15.46
CA PRO A 207 -13.87 -8.89 -14.78
C PRO A 207 -15.27 -9.43 -14.48
N THR A 208 -15.86 -8.96 -13.38
CA THR A 208 -17.18 -9.41 -12.89
C THR A 208 -18.27 -9.28 -13.94
N ARG A 209 -18.23 -8.23 -14.76
CA ARG A 209 -19.20 -8.02 -15.84
C ARG A 209 -19.13 -9.11 -16.91
N ALA A 210 -17.94 -9.60 -17.25
CA ALA A 210 -17.78 -10.70 -18.20
C ALA A 210 -18.33 -12.02 -17.63
N ILE A 211 -18.19 -12.23 -16.32
CA ILE A 211 -18.76 -13.39 -15.62
C ILE A 211 -20.29 -13.30 -15.61
N LEU A 212 -20.83 -12.12 -15.28
CA LEU A 212 -22.26 -11.87 -15.23
C LEU A 212 -22.96 -12.09 -16.58
N GLN A 213 -22.30 -11.76 -17.69
CA GLN A 213 -22.85 -11.97 -19.04
C GLN A 213 -23.12 -13.44 -19.41
N ALA A 214 -22.52 -14.39 -18.67
CA ALA A 214 -22.77 -15.82 -18.84
C ALA A 214 -23.87 -16.36 -17.89
N ILE A 215 -24.44 -15.51 -17.04
CA ILE A 215 -25.50 -15.84 -16.09
C ILE A 215 -26.80 -15.18 -16.61
N ASP A 216 -27.56 -15.93 -17.42
CA ASP A 216 -28.70 -15.41 -18.20
C ASP A 216 -29.90 -14.91 -17.36
N ASP A 217 -30.01 -15.32 -16.09
CA ASP A 217 -31.14 -14.99 -15.21
C ASP A 217 -30.93 -13.74 -14.34
N LEU A 218 -29.79 -13.06 -14.49
CA LEU A 218 -29.44 -11.85 -13.76
C LEU A 218 -29.34 -10.62 -14.68
N PRO A 219 -29.82 -9.43 -14.25
CA PRO A 219 -29.69 -8.20 -15.03
C PRO A 219 -28.25 -7.68 -15.06
N ASP A 220 -27.81 -7.16 -16.21
CA ASP A 220 -26.47 -6.55 -16.38
C ASP A 220 -26.44 -5.07 -15.92
N ASP A 221 -26.69 -4.86 -14.63
CA ASP A 221 -26.69 -3.55 -13.97
C ASP A 221 -25.61 -3.44 -12.85
N PRO A 222 -25.24 -2.21 -12.44
CA PRO A 222 -24.18 -2.01 -11.44
C PRO A 222 -24.42 -2.66 -10.07
N LEU A 223 -25.67 -2.81 -9.64
CA LEU A 223 -26.00 -3.43 -8.35
C LEU A 223 -25.82 -4.93 -8.42
N THR A 224 -26.20 -5.54 -9.53
CA THR A 224 -26.01 -6.99 -9.75
C THR A 224 -24.53 -7.34 -9.87
N VAL A 225 -23.73 -6.52 -10.57
CA VAL A 225 -22.27 -6.67 -10.60
C VAL A 225 -21.69 -6.63 -9.19
N PHE A 226 -22.10 -5.67 -8.37
CA PHE A 226 -21.62 -5.54 -6.99
C PHE A 226 -22.10 -6.67 -6.07
N ALA A 227 -23.34 -7.13 -6.25
CA ALA A 227 -23.86 -8.28 -5.52
C ALA A 227 -23.05 -9.55 -5.84
N LEU A 228 -22.69 -9.75 -7.11
CA LEU A 228 -21.86 -10.87 -7.56
C LEU A 228 -20.42 -10.76 -7.01
N ASP A 229 -19.81 -9.57 -7.03
CA ASP A 229 -18.51 -9.31 -6.39
C ASP A 229 -18.53 -9.69 -4.90
N LEU A 230 -19.56 -9.25 -4.18
CA LEU A 230 -19.71 -9.53 -2.75
C LEU A 230 -19.86 -11.04 -2.49
N ALA A 231 -20.61 -11.74 -3.34
CA ALA A 231 -20.83 -13.17 -3.22
C ALA A 231 -19.53 -13.96 -3.48
N MET A 232 -18.81 -13.64 -4.55
CA MET A 232 -17.53 -14.27 -4.86
C MET A 232 -16.46 -13.94 -3.81
N GLN A 233 -16.44 -12.72 -3.27
CA GLN A 233 -15.50 -12.35 -2.19
C GLN A 233 -15.67 -13.19 -0.92
N ARG A 234 -16.89 -13.66 -0.66
CA ARG A 234 -17.21 -14.48 0.52
C ARG A 234 -17.03 -15.97 0.28
N ASP A 235 -16.92 -16.40 -0.97
CA ASP A 235 -16.78 -17.79 -1.35
C ASP A 235 -15.29 -18.15 -1.53
N PRO A 236 -14.79 -19.18 -0.83
CA PRO A 236 -13.36 -19.50 -0.82
C PRO A 236 -12.83 -20.05 -2.16
N ARG A 237 -13.68 -20.36 -3.14
CA ARG A 237 -13.23 -20.81 -4.47
C ARG A 237 -12.59 -19.68 -5.27
N PHE A 238 -13.03 -18.45 -5.03
CA PHE A 238 -12.65 -17.28 -5.82
C PHE A 238 -11.52 -16.49 -5.13
N ASP A 239 -10.68 -15.84 -5.93
CA ASP A 239 -9.74 -14.83 -5.45
C ASP A 239 -9.87 -13.58 -6.30
N GLU A 240 -9.91 -12.42 -5.62
CA GLU A 240 -9.79 -11.12 -6.28
C GLU A 240 -8.31 -10.87 -6.51
N VAL A 241 -7.90 -10.80 -7.78
CA VAL A 241 -6.49 -10.73 -8.19
C VAL A 241 -6.20 -9.47 -9.01
N GLY A 242 -7.15 -8.53 -9.04
CA GLY A 242 -7.05 -7.31 -9.84
C GLY A 242 -6.08 -6.27 -9.26
N PRO A 243 -5.42 -5.47 -10.12
CA PRO A 243 -4.66 -4.31 -9.67
C PRO A 243 -5.61 -3.21 -9.15
N THR A 244 -5.05 -2.20 -8.48
CA THR A 244 -5.82 -1.10 -7.91
C THR A 244 -6.72 -0.44 -8.96
N GLY A 245 -8.01 -0.37 -8.66
CA GLY A 245 -9.04 0.21 -9.54
C GLY A 245 -9.71 -0.80 -10.48
N GLN A 246 -9.28 -2.06 -10.50
CA GLN A 246 -9.87 -3.12 -11.30
C GLN A 246 -10.24 -4.32 -10.42
N VAL A 247 -11.45 -4.84 -10.61
CA VAL A 247 -11.89 -6.08 -9.96
C VAL A 247 -11.78 -7.19 -10.98
N LEU A 248 -10.84 -8.11 -10.75
CA LEU A 248 -10.61 -9.26 -11.60
C LEU A 248 -10.64 -10.51 -10.72
N TRP A 249 -11.37 -11.53 -11.16
CA TRP A 249 -11.58 -12.76 -10.43
C TRP A 249 -10.83 -13.92 -11.06
N TYR A 250 -10.26 -14.77 -10.22
CA TYR A 250 -9.65 -16.04 -10.61
C TYR A 250 -10.11 -17.15 -9.68
N LEU A 251 -9.91 -18.41 -10.10
CA LEU A 251 -10.16 -19.55 -9.24
C LEU A 251 -8.89 -19.91 -8.47
N ARG A 252 -9.03 -20.03 -7.15
CA ARG A 252 -7.91 -20.39 -6.27
C ARG A 252 -7.29 -21.72 -6.63
N GLU A 253 -8.07 -22.71 -7.07
CA GLU A 253 -7.54 -24.02 -7.47
C GLU A 253 -6.62 -23.94 -8.70
N LEU A 254 -6.88 -22.98 -9.59
CA LEU A 254 -6.11 -22.79 -10.82
C LEU A 254 -4.85 -21.94 -10.62
N GLU A 255 -4.70 -21.32 -9.45
CA GLU A 255 -3.49 -20.58 -9.12
C GLU A 255 -2.26 -21.50 -9.08
N PRO A 256 -1.11 -21.05 -9.63
CA PRO A 256 0.14 -21.79 -9.52
C PRO A 256 0.49 -22.12 -8.05
N GLU A 257 1.13 -23.25 -7.81
CA GLU A 257 1.51 -23.68 -6.44
C GLU A 257 2.31 -22.60 -5.70
N GLY A 258 3.28 -21.96 -6.37
CA GLY A 258 4.09 -20.89 -5.79
C GLY A 258 3.33 -19.58 -5.52
N VAL A 259 2.07 -19.47 -5.93
CA VAL A 259 1.18 -18.34 -5.66
C VAL A 259 0.25 -18.66 -4.48
N ARG A 260 -0.21 -19.91 -4.38
CA ARG A 260 -1.01 -20.42 -3.25
C ARG A 260 -0.18 -20.54 -1.98
N GLU A 261 1.02 -21.11 -2.10
CA GLU A 261 1.93 -21.32 -0.99
C GLU A 261 3.30 -20.71 -1.25
N THR A 262 3.92 -20.16 -0.20
CA THR A 262 5.29 -19.68 -0.28
C THR A 262 6.23 -20.84 -0.62
N PRO A 263 6.99 -20.76 -1.74
CA PRO A 263 7.95 -21.79 -2.13
C PRO A 263 8.92 -22.11 -1.01
N ARG A 264 9.25 -23.40 -0.84
CA ARG A 264 10.08 -23.86 0.29
C ARG A 264 11.44 -23.17 0.37
N TRP A 265 12.03 -22.77 -0.75
CA TRP A 265 13.32 -22.08 -0.79
C TRP A 265 13.25 -20.62 -0.31
N LEU A 266 12.06 -20.00 -0.31
CA LEU A 266 11.85 -18.64 0.21
C LEU A 266 11.43 -18.62 1.69
N ARG A 267 11.16 -19.78 2.29
CA ARG A 267 10.74 -19.89 3.70
C ARG A 267 11.92 -19.57 4.62
N TYR A 268 11.90 -18.37 5.20
CA TYR A 268 12.86 -17.91 6.19
C TYR A 268 12.35 -18.10 7.62
N ARG A 269 13.25 -18.51 8.52
CA ARG A 269 13.02 -18.55 9.97
C ARG A 269 13.79 -17.40 10.62
N PRO A 270 13.10 -16.36 11.13
CA PRO A 270 13.75 -15.20 11.73
C PRO A 270 14.79 -15.57 12.78
N VAL A 271 15.99 -15.01 12.63
CA VAL A 271 17.07 -15.08 13.61
C VAL A 271 17.16 -13.70 14.27
N ALA A 272 17.17 -13.66 15.60
CA ALA A 272 17.36 -12.40 16.33
C ALA A 272 18.82 -11.95 16.23
N TYR A 273 19.05 -10.68 15.91
CA TYR A 273 20.36 -10.04 15.87
C TYR A 273 20.24 -8.56 16.21
N ASP A 274 21.33 -7.95 16.65
CA ASP A 274 21.41 -6.51 16.92
C ASP A 274 21.94 -5.78 15.68
N GLN A 275 21.09 -4.97 15.05
CA GLN A 275 21.45 -4.17 13.87
C GLN A 275 22.52 -3.11 14.17
N THR A 276 22.61 -2.65 15.42
CA THR A 276 23.58 -1.60 15.80
C THR A 276 25.02 -2.09 15.77
N GLN A 277 25.23 -3.40 15.81
CA GLN A 277 26.55 -4.03 15.73
C GLN A 277 27.06 -4.17 14.29
N ILE A 278 26.22 -3.91 13.28
CA ILE A 278 26.59 -4.07 11.87
C ILE A 278 27.39 -2.83 11.41
N PRO A 279 28.66 -2.99 10.98
CA PRO A 279 29.46 -1.88 10.46
C PRO A 279 28.82 -1.19 9.25
N GLU A 280 29.13 0.09 9.05
CA GLU A 280 28.58 0.90 7.96
C GLU A 280 28.77 0.27 6.57
N ALA A 281 29.97 -0.21 6.25
CA ALA A 281 30.25 -0.89 4.97
C ALA A 281 29.34 -2.11 4.71
N LEU A 282 28.98 -2.86 5.76
CA LEU A 282 28.07 -4.00 5.64
C LEU A 282 26.60 -3.57 5.54
N ARG A 283 26.20 -2.46 6.19
CA ARG A 283 24.86 -1.88 6.03
C ARG A 283 24.63 -1.36 4.61
N GLU A 284 25.63 -0.66 4.05
CA GLU A 284 25.59 -0.22 2.64
C GLU A 284 25.53 -1.42 1.69
N LEU A 285 26.26 -2.49 1.99
CA LEU A 285 26.16 -3.74 1.22
C LEU A 285 24.77 -4.38 1.32
N GLU A 286 24.14 -4.41 2.49
CA GLU A 286 22.79 -4.96 2.68
C GLU A 286 21.77 -4.20 1.82
N VAL A 287 21.85 -2.87 1.78
CA VAL A 287 21.02 -2.05 0.89
C VAL A 287 21.28 -2.38 -0.59
N ARG A 288 22.56 -2.54 -1.00
CA ARG A 288 22.92 -2.90 -2.38
C ARG A 288 22.41 -4.28 -2.79
N LEU A 289 22.47 -5.27 -1.90
CA LEU A 289 22.01 -6.64 -2.15
C LEU A 289 20.49 -6.71 -2.35
N GLY A 290 19.72 -5.78 -1.79
CA GLY A 290 18.31 -5.58 -2.16
C GLY A 290 17.37 -6.72 -1.76
N ASP A 291 17.69 -7.45 -0.69
CA ASP A 291 16.94 -8.62 -0.21
C ASP A 291 15.59 -8.21 0.43
N GLU A 292 14.51 -8.88 0.05
CA GLU A 292 13.13 -8.63 0.45
C GLU A 292 12.83 -8.94 1.93
N LEU A 293 13.70 -9.71 2.60
CA LEU A 293 13.56 -10.07 4.01
C LEU A 293 14.37 -9.16 4.93
N SER A 294 15.08 -8.16 4.39
CA SER A 294 15.77 -7.14 5.20
C SER A 294 14.75 -6.33 6.02
N PRO A 295 15.16 -5.73 7.16
CA PRO A 295 14.29 -4.91 8.01
C PRO A 295 13.62 -3.75 7.26
N GLU A 296 12.48 -3.28 7.76
CA GLU A 296 11.67 -2.26 7.08
C GLU A 296 12.45 -0.95 6.89
N GLU A 297 13.30 -0.57 7.85
CA GLU A 297 14.17 0.62 7.73
C GLU A 297 15.12 0.51 6.54
N VAL A 298 15.60 -0.70 6.23
CA VAL A 298 16.45 -0.97 5.07
C VAL A 298 15.61 -1.00 3.80
N GLN A 299 14.40 -1.59 3.83
CA GLN A 299 13.48 -1.56 2.68
C GLN A 299 13.13 -0.13 2.27
N ASP A 300 12.90 0.76 3.22
CA ASP A 300 12.57 2.16 2.95
C ASP A 300 13.76 2.95 2.39
N GLN A 301 14.97 2.69 2.89
CA GLN A 301 16.21 3.22 2.30
C GLN A 301 16.38 2.77 0.84
N MET A 302 16.19 1.47 0.56
CA MET A 302 16.23 0.94 -0.80
C MET A 302 15.20 1.64 -1.69
N ALA A 303 13.97 1.82 -1.21
CA ALA A 303 12.90 2.45 -1.97
C ALA A 303 13.18 3.93 -2.29
N THR A 304 13.76 4.66 -1.35
CA THR A 304 14.13 6.07 -1.56
C THR A 304 15.23 6.21 -2.61
N GLN A 305 16.19 5.29 -2.67
CA GLN A 305 17.29 5.33 -3.65
C GLN A 305 16.82 5.14 -5.10
N VAL A 306 15.68 4.49 -5.32
CA VAL A 306 15.18 4.14 -6.66
C VAL A 306 13.80 4.71 -6.98
N ALA A 307 13.28 5.61 -6.15
CA ALA A 307 11.91 6.13 -6.26
C ALA A 307 11.57 6.69 -7.67
N ASP A 308 12.54 7.36 -8.29
CA ASP A 308 12.39 7.98 -9.62
C ASP A 308 12.88 7.07 -10.79
N GLN A 309 13.35 5.87 -10.48
CA GLN A 309 13.89 4.95 -11.49
C GLN A 309 12.78 4.06 -12.05
N ASN A 310 12.56 4.15 -13.36
CA ASN A 310 11.62 3.29 -14.07
C ASN A 310 12.21 1.94 -14.49
N GLU A 311 13.53 1.76 -14.34
CA GLU A 311 14.26 0.54 -14.63
C GLU A 311 15.25 0.27 -13.49
N VAL A 312 15.26 -0.95 -12.99
CA VAL A 312 16.13 -1.38 -11.89
C VAL A 312 16.85 -2.67 -12.29
N GLU A 313 18.15 -2.70 -12.05
CA GLU A 313 18.96 -3.91 -12.11
C GLU A 313 18.86 -4.68 -10.80
N TRP A 314 18.67 -5.99 -10.90
CA TRP A 314 18.67 -6.91 -9.79
C TRP A 314 19.58 -8.12 -10.07
N VAL A 315 20.23 -8.62 -9.03
CA VAL A 315 21.13 -9.77 -9.08
C VAL A 315 20.42 -11.01 -8.55
N LEU A 316 20.30 -12.02 -9.39
CA LEU A 316 19.50 -13.22 -9.13
C LEU A 316 20.10 -14.10 -8.03
N ILE A 317 19.43 -14.23 -6.88
CA ILE A 317 19.87 -15.15 -5.82
C ILE A 317 19.31 -16.56 -6.01
N TYR A 318 20.01 -17.56 -5.46
CA TYR A 318 19.64 -18.98 -5.61
C TYR A 318 18.20 -19.32 -5.22
N PRO A 319 17.66 -18.87 -4.06
CA PRO A 319 16.29 -19.16 -3.67
C PRO A 319 15.26 -18.73 -4.71
N HIS A 320 15.44 -17.53 -5.27
CA HIS A 320 14.56 -16.95 -6.29
C HIS A 320 14.74 -17.63 -7.65
N TRP A 321 15.97 -17.98 -8.02
CA TRP A 321 16.26 -18.77 -9.23
C TRP A 321 15.56 -20.13 -9.17
N ARG A 322 15.69 -20.85 -8.05
CA ARG A 322 15.12 -22.18 -7.88
C ARG A 322 13.60 -22.15 -7.81
N ALA A 323 13.02 -21.13 -7.17
CA ALA A 323 11.58 -20.94 -7.09
C ALA A 323 10.96 -20.31 -8.36
N GLY A 324 11.76 -19.78 -9.29
CA GLY A 324 11.26 -19.08 -10.46
C GLY A 324 10.54 -17.76 -10.11
N THR A 325 11.10 -17.01 -9.17
CA THR A 325 10.51 -15.81 -8.59
C THR A 325 11.48 -14.64 -8.62
N LEU A 326 10.97 -13.43 -8.38
CA LEU A 326 11.73 -12.20 -8.13
C LEU A 326 11.37 -11.67 -6.73
N PRO A 327 12.30 -11.07 -5.97
CA PRO A 327 11.96 -10.42 -4.70
C PRO A 327 11.10 -9.18 -4.92
N LEU A 328 10.11 -8.98 -4.05
CA LEU A 328 9.35 -7.74 -3.96
C LEU A 328 9.96 -6.85 -2.86
N SER A 329 11.25 -6.55 -2.98
CA SER A 329 11.98 -5.69 -2.05
C SER A 329 11.65 -4.21 -2.27
N GLY A 330 12.06 -3.35 -1.34
CA GLY A 330 11.93 -1.89 -1.44
C GLY A 330 12.47 -1.32 -2.75
N ARG A 331 13.45 -1.99 -3.36
CA ARG A 331 14.06 -1.62 -4.64
C ARG A 331 13.21 -1.95 -5.87
N LEU A 332 12.32 -2.93 -5.78
CA LEU A 332 11.55 -3.44 -6.92
C LEU A 332 10.05 -3.18 -6.78
N ARG A 333 9.54 -3.02 -5.55
CA ARG A 333 8.10 -2.93 -5.24
C ARG A 333 7.35 -1.87 -6.05
N HIS A 334 7.98 -0.75 -6.38
CA HIS A 334 7.35 0.36 -7.12
C HIS A 334 7.17 0.08 -8.61
N LEU A 335 7.86 -0.93 -9.17
CA LEU A 335 7.77 -1.33 -10.57
C LEU A 335 6.58 -2.27 -10.85
N PHE A 336 6.02 -2.88 -9.82
CA PHE A 336 4.93 -3.85 -9.92
C PHE A 336 3.58 -3.19 -9.64
N PRO A 337 2.48 -3.72 -10.20
CA PRO A 337 1.14 -3.28 -9.87
C PRO A 337 0.84 -3.55 -8.39
N THR A 338 0.11 -2.63 -7.78
CA THR A 338 -0.33 -2.73 -6.39
C THR A 338 -1.83 -2.99 -6.34
N ALA A 339 -2.30 -3.60 -5.26
CA ALA A 339 -3.72 -3.76 -4.98
C ALA A 339 -4.06 -3.21 -3.60
N SER A 340 -5.26 -2.65 -3.48
CA SER A 340 -5.73 -2.06 -2.23
C SER A 340 -6.28 -3.08 -1.23
N GLY A 341 -6.63 -4.29 -1.68
CA GLY A 341 -7.21 -5.35 -0.83
C GLY A 341 -6.75 -6.75 -1.20
N ALA A 342 -6.45 -7.00 -2.48
CA ALA A 342 -5.93 -8.29 -2.92
C ALA A 342 -4.55 -8.61 -2.32
N GLU A 343 -4.42 -9.82 -1.79
CA GLU A 343 -3.14 -10.38 -1.33
C GLU A 343 -2.25 -10.76 -2.51
N ARG A 344 -2.88 -11.12 -3.63
CA ARG A 344 -2.25 -11.57 -4.87
C ARG A 344 -2.67 -10.66 -6.00
N VAL A 345 -1.75 -10.28 -6.87
CA VAL A 345 -2.07 -9.45 -8.04
C VAL A 345 -1.60 -10.15 -9.29
N TYR A 346 -2.54 -10.41 -10.19
CA TYR A 346 -2.24 -10.92 -11.52
C TYR A 346 -1.79 -9.78 -12.43
N PHE A 347 -0.74 -10.02 -13.20
CA PHE A 347 -0.24 -9.07 -14.18
C PHE A 347 0.49 -9.82 -15.30
N THR A 348 0.96 -9.07 -16.30
CA THR A 348 1.63 -9.63 -17.48
C THR A 348 3.11 -9.26 -17.50
N PHE A 349 3.99 -10.26 -17.57
CA PHE A 349 5.39 -10.05 -17.94
C PHE A 349 5.53 -9.88 -19.44
N VAL A 350 6.47 -9.04 -19.85
CA VAL A 350 6.88 -8.85 -21.25
C VAL A 350 8.38 -9.04 -21.36
N ASP A 351 8.85 -10.03 -22.13
CA ASP A 351 10.27 -10.21 -22.41
C ASP A 351 10.74 -9.10 -23.36
N ALA A 352 11.68 -8.26 -22.92
CA ALA A 352 12.16 -7.11 -23.68
C ALA A 352 12.80 -7.48 -25.03
N ASP A 353 13.41 -8.67 -25.14
CA ASP A 353 14.16 -9.06 -26.34
C ASP A 353 13.26 -9.71 -27.40
N THR A 354 12.19 -10.39 -26.98
CA THR A 354 11.30 -11.15 -27.88
C THR A 354 9.91 -10.53 -28.04
N GLY A 355 9.51 -9.66 -27.12
CA GLY A 355 8.13 -9.15 -27.02
C GLY A 355 7.11 -10.19 -26.54
N GLN A 356 7.55 -11.41 -26.21
CA GLN A 356 6.67 -12.46 -25.71
C GLN A 356 6.09 -12.07 -24.35
N THR A 357 4.78 -12.22 -24.22
CA THR A 357 4.06 -12.01 -22.96
C THR A 357 3.78 -13.34 -22.25
N PHE A 358 3.76 -13.31 -20.92
CA PHE A 358 3.44 -14.47 -20.08
C PHE A 358 2.96 -14.01 -18.70
N PRO A 359 2.20 -14.85 -17.96
CA PRO A 359 1.59 -14.43 -16.71
C PRO A 359 2.61 -14.22 -15.58
N GLY A 360 2.34 -13.22 -14.74
CA GLY A 360 3.07 -12.92 -13.52
C GLY A 360 2.12 -12.73 -12.35
N TRP A 361 2.60 -13.03 -11.15
CA TRP A 361 1.81 -12.94 -9.92
C TRP A 361 2.61 -12.23 -8.83
N VAL A 362 2.11 -11.10 -8.33
CA VAL A 362 2.65 -10.47 -7.12
C VAL A 362 2.03 -11.16 -5.91
N VAL A 363 2.86 -11.76 -5.05
CA VAL A 363 2.41 -12.38 -3.80
C VAL A 363 2.85 -11.48 -2.65
N ARG A 364 1.95 -10.60 -2.20
CA ARG A 364 2.28 -9.54 -1.23
C ARG A 364 2.64 -10.08 0.15
N PRO A 365 1.89 -11.04 0.75
CA PRO A 365 2.25 -11.60 2.06
C PRO A 365 3.63 -12.27 2.06
N GLY A 366 4.02 -12.88 0.93
CA GLY A 366 5.31 -13.52 0.74
C GLY A 366 6.44 -12.57 0.32
N ARG A 367 6.13 -11.34 -0.09
CA ARG A 367 7.06 -10.36 -0.66
C ARG A 367 7.86 -10.89 -1.86
N TYR A 368 7.21 -11.60 -2.78
CA TYR A 368 7.84 -12.03 -4.03
C TYR A 368 6.88 -11.96 -5.21
N VAL A 369 7.45 -12.06 -6.40
CA VAL A 369 6.75 -12.12 -7.68
C VAL A 369 7.03 -13.47 -8.33
N TYR A 370 5.99 -14.20 -8.74
CA TYR A 370 6.07 -15.54 -9.33
C TYR A 370 5.83 -15.50 -10.85
N GLY A 371 6.47 -16.42 -11.58
CA GLY A 371 6.25 -16.61 -13.02
C GLY A 371 7.51 -16.66 -13.89
N LEU A 372 8.71 -16.64 -13.29
CA LEU A 372 9.98 -16.49 -14.01
C LEU A 372 10.77 -17.79 -14.20
N GLY A 373 10.32 -18.92 -13.65
CA GLY A 373 11.08 -20.18 -13.69
C GLY A 373 11.40 -20.68 -15.09
N GLU A 374 10.40 -20.71 -15.99
CA GLU A 374 10.63 -21.09 -17.39
C GLU A 374 11.47 -20.05 -18.15
N TRP A 375 11.28 -18.77 -17.84
CA TRP A 375 12.03 -17.68 -18.43
C TRP A 375 13.53 -17.77 -18.09
N TYR A 376 13.87 -18.02 -16.81
CA TYR A 376 15.24 -18.26 -16.35
C TYR A 376 15.89 -19.44 -17.06
N ARG A 377 15.17 -20.57 -17.18
CA ARG A 377 15.68 -21.76 -17.89
C ARG A 377 15.95 -21.48 -19.36
N ARG A 378 15.02 -20.82 -20.05
CA ARG A 378 15.15 -20.49 -21.48
C ARG A 378 16.31 -19.54 -21.77
N LYS A 379 16.53 -18.54 -20.89
CA LYS A 379 17.64 -17.59 -21.00
C LYS A 379 18.98 -18.14 -20.48
N GLY A 380 18.98 -19.34 -19.88
CA GLY A 380 20.18 -19.97 -19.32
C GLY A 380 20.74 -19.23 -18.10
N LEU A 381 19.87 -18.57 -17.31
CA LEU A 381 20.30 -17.82 -16.13
C LEU A 381 20.65 -18.76 -14.97
N PHE A 382 21.55 -18.28 -14.11
CA PHE A 382 22.03 -18.96 -12.91
C PHE A 382 22.13 -17.95 -11.75
N PRO A 383 22.28 -18.41 -10.49
CA PRO A 383 22.50 -17.52 -9.36
C PRO A 383 23.70 -16.59 -9.61
N GLY A 384 23.47 -15.28 -9.48
CA GLY A 384 24.40 -14.19 -9.80
C GLY A 384 24.08 -13.45 -11.11
N ALA A 385 23.22 -14.00 -11.97
CA ALA A 385 22.83 -13.33 -13.22
C ALA A 385 22.12 -12.00 -12.97
N ARG A 386 22.40 -11.00 -13.82
CA ARG A 386 21.77 -9.68 -13.77
C ARG A 386 20.46 -9.68 -14.57
N VAL A 387 19.42 -9.16 -13.95
CA VAL A 387 18.08 -9.04 -14.52
C VAL A 387 17.62 -7.59 -14.40
N TRP A 388 17.15 -7.02 -15.50
CA TRP A 388 16.59 -5.67 -15.55
C TRP A 388 15.08 -5.77 -15.54
N VAL A 389 14.45 -4.98 -14.68
CA VAL A 389 13.00 -4.92 -14.51
C VAL A 389 12.57 -3.47 -14.71
N ARG A 390 11.53 -3.25 -15.50
CA ARG A 390 10.98 -1.91 -15.76
C ARG A 390 9.48 -1.93 -15.94
N LYS A 391 8.85 -0.78 -15.71
CA LYS A 391 7.41 -0.62 -15.95
C LYS A 391 7.10 -0.77 -17.44
N GLY A 392 6.02 -1.48 -17.74
CA GLY A 392 5.44 -1.53 -19.07
C GLY A 392 4.66 -0.26 -19.42
N PRO A 393 4.22 -0.15 -20.68
CA PRO A 393 3.36 0.96 -21.12
C PRO A 393 1.96 0.89 -20.49
N GLN A 394 1.50 -0.31 -20.11
CA GLN A 394 0.24 -0.54 -19.41
C GLN A 394 0.50 -0.77 -17.91
N PRO A 395 -0.39 -0.33 -17.00
CA PRO A 395 -0.19 -0.47 -15.55
C PRO A 395 -0.06 -1.91 -15.04
N ASP A 396 -0.59 -2.88 -15.78
CA ASP A 396 -0.57 -4.32 -15.53
C ASP A 396 0.56 -5.04 -16.28
N GLN A 397 1.46 -4.30 -16.93
CA GLN A 397 2.60 -4.86 -17.65
C GLN A 397 3.92 -4.52 -16.97
N VAL A 398 4.77 -5.53 -16.82
CA VAL A 398 6.15 -5.38 -16.34
C VAL A 398 7.08 -5.98 -17.37
N ILE A 399 8.03 -5.18 -17.83
CA ILE A 399 9.02 -5.63 -18.81
C ILE A 399 10.22 -6.19 -18.06
N ILE A 400 10.69 -7.36 -18.49
CA ILE A 400 11.86 -8.03 -17.95
C ILE A 400 12.89 -8.30 -19.04
N GLN A 401 14.16 -8.12 -18.70
CA GLN A 401 15.27 -8.35 -19.61
C GLN A 401 16.45 -9.02 -18.90
N ALA A 402 17.10 -9.96 -19.58
CA ALA A 402 18.43 -10.43 -19.24
C ALA A 402 19.32 -10.19 -20.44
N ARG A 403 20.41 -9.45 -20.26
CA ARG A 403 21.39 -9.20 -21.32
C ARG A 403 22.18 -10.48 -21.57
N THR A 404 21.72 -11.25 -22.56
CA THR A 404 22.37 -12.49 -22.96
C THR A 404 23.29 -12.28 -24.15
N HIS A 405 24.37 -13.04 -24.19
CA HIS A 405 25.40 -13.04 -25.23
C HIS A 405 25.74 -14.47 -25.66
N ARG A 406 26.57 -14.62 -26.71
CA ARG A 406 27.04 -15.94 -27.16
C ARG A 406 27.79 -16.64 -26.02
N PRO A 407 27.59 -17.96 -25.81
CA PRO A 407 28.24 -18.67 -24.72
C PRO A 407 29.75 -18.51 -24.73
N ASN A 408 30.32 -18.00 -23.65
CA ASN A 408 31.77 -17.87 -23.45
C ASN A 408 32.22 -18.72 -22.25
N ARG A 409 33.43 -19.29 -22.30
CA ARG A 409 33.95 -20.09 -21.18
C ARG A 409 34.60 -19.16 -20.16
N GLU A 410 33.99 -19.07 -18.99
CA GLU A 410 34.45 -18.21 -17.90
C GLU A 410 34.67 -19.02 -16.63
N TRP A 411 35.65 -18.59 -15.83
CA TRP A 411 35.97 -19.21 -14.55
C TRP A 411 35.02 -18.69 -13.49
N VAL A 412 34.01 -19.48 -13.15
CA VAL A 412 33.03 -19.13 -12.12
C VAL A 412 32.98 -20.19 -11.04
N ARG A 413 32.43 -19.82 -9.88
CA ARG A 413 32.24 -20.72 -8.75
C ARG A 413 31.13 -21.71 -9.09
N VAL A 414 31.40 -22.99 -8.89
CA VAL A 414 30.47 -24.08 -9.10
C VAL A 414 30.21 -24.76 -7.78
N ALA A 415 28.93 -24.83 -7.41
CA ALA A 415 28.45 -25.46 -6.19
C ALA A 415 28.01 -26.90 -6.52
N GLN A 416 28.72 -27.89 -5.99
CA GLN A 416 28.45 -29.31 -6.23
C GLN A 416 28.35 -30.09 -4.93
N VAL A 417 27.45 -31.07 -4.89
CA VAL A 417 27.33 -31.97 -3.74
C VAL A 417 28.24 -33.18 -3.96
N GLY A 418 29.19 -33.37 -3.05
CA GLY A 418 30.15 -34.48 -3.08
C GLY A 418 29.52 -35.81 -2.70
N ALA A 419 30.27 -36.91 -2.88
CA ALA A 419 29.84 -38.24 -2.45
C ALA A 419 29.62 -38.36 -0.93
N ASP A 420 30.21 -37.45 -0.15
CA ASP A 420 30.02 -37.29 1.29
C ASP A 420 28.70 -36.56 1.66
N GLY A 421 27.92 -36.15 0.66
CA GLY A 421 26.68 -35.40 0.85
C GLY A 421 26.91 -33.98 1.39
N ARG A 422 28.12 -33.43 1.26
CA ARG A 422 28.43 -32.05 1.62
C ARG A 422 28.54 -31.18 0.37
N LEU A 423 28.29 -29.89 0.54
CA LEU A 423 28.46 -28.92 -0.51
C LEU A 423 29.94 -28.54 -0.62
N HIS A 424 30.49 -28.73 -1.81
CA HIS A 424 31.85 -28.31 -2.19
C HIS A 424 31.73 -27.19 -3.21
N ILE A 425 32.56 -26.17 -3.07
CA ILE A 425 32.61 -25.03 -3.99
C ILE A 425 33.98 -25.03 -4.64
N SER A 426 34.00 -25.01 -5.97
CA SER A 426 35.23 -25.01 -6.77
C SER A 426 35.10 -24.05 -7.96
N THR A 427 36.21 -23.51 -8.43
CA THR A 427 36.20 -22.66 -9.63
C THR A 427 36.43 -23.52 -10.87
N HIS A 428 35.51 -23.47 -11.83
CA HIS A 428 35.63 -24.18 -13.10
C HIS A 428 35.33 -23.27 -14.28
N ALA A 429 36.01 -23.52 -15.40
CA ALA A 429 35.65 -22.93 -16.68
C ALA A 429 34.35 -23.57 -17.20
N VAL A 430 33.25 -22.82 -17.20
CA VAL A 430 31.93 -23.26 -17.68
C VAL A 430 31.36 -22.24 -18.69
N PRO A 431 30.47 -22.66 -19.61
CA PRO A 431 29.83 -21.73 -20.54
C PRO A 431 28.87 -20.80 -19.79
N VAL A 432 29.08 -19.50 -19.91
CA VAL A 432 28.23 -18.43 -19.38
C VAL A 432 27.56 -17.68 -20.52
N VAL A 433 26.26 -17.39 -20.37
CA VAL A 433 25.42 -16.82 -21.44
C VAL A 433 24.79 -15.48 -21.10
N ALA A 434 24.91 -15.01 -19.86
CA ALA A 434 24.32 -13.76 -19.38
C ALA A 434 25.30 -12.99 -18.50
N ASP A 435 25.16 -11.66 -18.46
CA ASP A 435 25.89 -10.81 -17.51
C ASP A 435 25.56 -11.22 -16.07
N TYR A 436 26.56 -11.18 -15.19
CA TYR A 436 26.43 -11.57 -13.79
C TYR A 436 27.21 -10.64 -12.87
N GLU A 437 26.96 -10.75 -11.57
CA GLU A 437 27.76 -10.14 -10.51
C GLU A 437 28.71 -11.21 -9.94
N GLU A 438 30.00 -10.89 -9.86
CA GLU A 438 31.07 -11.88 -9.62
C GLU A 438 30.98 -12.50 -8.22
N HIS A 439 30.73 -11.71 -7.18
CA HIS A 439 30.64 -12.20 -5.81
C HIS A 439 29.38 -13.04 -5.58
N MET A 440 28.30 -12.77 -6.31
CA MET A 440 27.02 -13.48 -6.19
C MET A 440 26.90 -14.69 -7.14
N ALA A 441 27.87 -14.91 -8.03
CA ALA A 441 27.82 -15.94 -9.08
C ALA A 441 28.15 -17.35 -8.58
N PHE A 442 27.14 -18.22 -8.57
CA PHE A 442 27.28 -19.64 -8.26
C PHE A 442 26.52 -20.49 -9.27
N VAL A 443 27.25 -21.23 -10.10
CA VAL A 443 26.66 -22.21 -11.01
C VAL A 443 26.31 -23.47 -10.22
N VAL A 444 25.07 -23.94 -10.37
CA VAL A 444 24.56 -25.15 -9.71
C VAL A 444 24.18 -26.19 -10.77
N PRO A 445 25.10 -27.11 -11.14
CA PRO A 445 24.86 -28.07 -12.23
C PRO A 445 23.79 -29.11 -11.91
N ASN A 446 23.62 -29.45 -10.62
CA ASN A 446 22.65 -30.43 -10.14
C ASN A 446 21.87 -29.82 -8.97
N PRO A 447 20.81 -29.05 -9.24
CA PRO A 447 20.02 -28.42 -8.20
C PRO A 447 19.23 -29.44 -7.37
N GLU A 448 18.89 -30.61 -7.91
CA GLU A 448 18.22 -31.70 -7.18
C GLU A 448 19.11 -32.28 -6.07
N ALA A 449 20.41 -32.42 -6.31
CA ALA A 449 21.34 -32.85 -5.27
C ALA A 449 21.47 -31.80 -4.15
N LEU A 450 21.44 -30.52 -4.51
CA LEU A 450 21.49 -29.42 -3.55
C LEU A 450 20.19 -29.34 -2.71
N ASP A 451 19.04 -29.68 -3.29
CA ASP A 451 17.77 -29.78 -2.55
C ASP A 451 17.85 -30.77 -1.38
N VAL A 452 18.57 -31.90 -1.54
CA VAL A 452 18.79 -32.86 -0.44
C VAL A 452 19.58 -32.23 0.71
N VAL A 453 20.60 -31.42 0.39
CA VAL A 453 21.38 -30.68 1.38
C VAL A 453 20.53 -29.63 2.07
N TRP A 454 19.72 -28.89 1.30
CA TRP A 454 18.76 -27.91 1.82
C TRP A 454 17.82 -28.54 2.83
N ASP A 455 17.20 -29.67 2.47
CA ASP A 455 16.28 -30.39 3.34
C ASP A 455 16.99 -30.87 4.60
N ARG A 456 18.18 -31.47 4.51
CA ARG A 456 18.95 -31.89 5.70
C ARG A 456 19.22 -30.74 6.66
N VAL A 457 19.69 -29.59 6.15
CA VAL A 457 19.99 -28.40 6.97
C VAL A 457 18.75 -27.92 7.73
N GLN A 458 17.58 -27.95 7.09
CA GLN A 458 16.31 -27.55 7.71
C GLN A 458 15.82 -28.54 8.76
N HIS A 459 15.98 -29.85 8.51
CA HIS A 459 15.58 -30.93 9.43
C HIS A 459 16.47 -30.98 10.67
N GLU A 460 17.80 -30.91 10.49
CA GLU A 460 18.78 -30.93 11.58
C GLU A 460 18.83 -29.62 12.37
N LYS A 461 18.17 -28.56 11.89
CA LYS A 461 18.14 -27.22 12.50
C LYS A 461 19.54 -26.70 12.81
N LEU A 462 20.48 -26.90 11.88
CA LEU A 462 21.87 -26.52 12.08
C LEU A 462 21.97 -25.02 12.42
N PRO A 463 22.74 -24.64 13.46
CA PRO A 463 22.96 -23.23 13.79
C PRO A 463 23.54 -22.46 12.60
N ILE A 464 23.04 -21.24 12.38
CA ILE A 464 23.52 -20.34 11.32
C ILE A 464 25.04 -20.16 11.38
N GLU A 465 25.58 -20.04 12.59
CA GLU A 465 27.00 -19.87 12.86
C GLU A 465 27.87 -21.04 12.35
N ASN A 466 27.43 -22.28 12.57
CA ASN A 466 28.15 -23.47 12.10
C ASN A 466 28.20 -23.53 10.57
N LEU A 467 27.09 -23.17 9.91
CA LEU A 467 27.02 -23.08 8.46
C LEU A 467 27.94 -21.98 7.94
N LEU A 468 27.93 -20.79 8.55
CA LEU A 468 28.81 -19.68 8.15
C LEU A 468 30.29 -20.04 8.27
N VAL A 469 30.71 -20.67 9.36
CA VAL A 469 32.11 -21.12 9.51
C VAL A 469 32.46 -22.16 8.44
N SER A 470 31.54 -23.10 8.13
CA SER A 470 31.75 -24.07 7.06
C SER A 470 31.91 -23.41 5.69
N PHE A 471 31.05 -22.45 5.34
CA PHE A 471 31.12 -21.72 4.08
C PHE A 471 32.36 -20.84 3.98
N MET A 472 32.73 -20.15 5.07
CA MET A 472 33.97 -19.39 5.12
C MET A 472 35.18 -20.27 4.85
N ARG A 473 35.24 -21.50 5.39
CA ARG A 473 36.33 -22.46 5.09
C ARG A 473 36.33 -22.91 3.63
N GLU A 474 35.16 -23.16 3.03
CA GLU A 474 35.08 -23.56 1.63
C GLU A 474 35.50 -22.42 0.69
N LEU A 475 35.00 -21.21 0.90
CA LEU A 475 35.30 -20.04 0.06
C LEU A 475 36.75 -19.58 0.23
N ALA A 476 37.31 -19.66 1.44
CA ALA A 476 38.71 -19.30 1.69
C ALA A 476 39.72 -20.16 0.89
N LYS A 477 39.36 -21.36 0.45
CA LYS A 477 40.22 -22.20 -0.40
C LYS A 477 40.36 -21.66 -1.82
N LEU A 478 39.43 -20.82 -2.25
CA LEU A 478 39.37 -20.29 -3.62
C LEU A 478 40.28 -19.07 -3.80
N THR A 479 40.70 -18.42 -2.71
CA THR A 479 41.54 -17.22 -2.75
C THR A 479 42.89 -17.46 -2.08
N PRO A 480 44.02 -17.03 -2.67
CA PRO A 480 45.35 -17.24 -2.07
C PRO A 480 45.52 -16.58 -0.69
N GLN A 481 44.77 -15.50 -0.43
CA GLN A 481 44.83 -14.74 0.82
C GLN A 481 43.81 -15.24 1.87
N ALA A 482 42.97 -16.23 1.53
CA ALA A 482 41.88 -16.71 2.39
C ALA A 482 40.90 -15.61 2.84
N HIS A 483 40.81 -14.52 2.08
CA HIS A 483 39.83 -13.45 2.27
C HIS A 483 38.54 -13.83 1.52
N VAL A 484 37.40 -13.57 2.15
CA VAL A 484 36.06 -13.85 1.62
C VAL A 484 35.24 -12.58 1.72
N ASP A 485 34.60 -12.19 0.62
CA ASP A 485 33.68 -11.05 0.59
C ASP A 485 32.35 -11.41 1.25
N ALA A 486 31.75 -10.47 1.97
CA ALA A 486 30.48 -10.68 2.66
C ALA A 486 29.30 -10.97 1.71
N ALA A 487 29.28 -10.42 0.49
CA ALA A 487 28.28 -10.73 -0.53
C ALA A 487 28.41 -12.17 -1.02
N GLU A 488 29.66 -12.62 -1.24
CA GLU A 488 29.97 -13.99 -1.64
C GLU A 488 29.53 -15.00 -0.58
N LEU A 489 29.80 -14.70 0.70
CA LEU A 489 29.33 -15.52 1.81
C LEU A 489 27.80 -15.56 1.90
N TYR A 490 27.14 -14.41 1.72
CA TYR A 490 25.68 -14.32 1.69
C TYR A 490 25.06 -15.17 0.57
N ALA A 491 25.61 -15.09 -0.66
CA ALA A 491 25.17 -15.88 -1.79
C ALA A 491 25.38 -17.38 -1.55
N ALA A 492 26.57 -17.78 -1.08
CA ALA A 492 26.89 -19.17 -0.78
C ALA A 492 25.99 -19.75 0.33
N PHE A 493 25.71 -18.97 1.38
CA PHE A 493 24.81 -19.38 2.45
C PHE A 493 23.39 -19.65 1.92
N ASN A 494 22.89 -18.76 1.05
CA ASN A 494 21.57 -18.89 0.42
C ASN A 494 21.47 -20.06 -0.59
N LEU A 495 22.53 -20.83 -0.84
CA LEU A 495 22.47 -22.10 -1.57
C LEU A 495 21.85 -23.24 -0.77
N VAL A 496 21.94 -23.20 0.57
CA VAL A 496 21.49 -24.30 1.44
C VAL A 496 20.44 -23.87 2.46
N ARG A 497 20.32 -22.56 2.73
CA ARG A 497 19.34 -22.03 3.66
C ARG A 497 19.03 -20.57 3.37
N ARG A 498 17.75 -20.23 3.27
CA ARG A 498 17.29 -18.84 3.14
C ARG A 498 17.67 -18.01 4.38
N SER A 499 18.33 -16.88 4.17
CA SER A 499 18.54 -15.83 5.17
C SER A 499 18.76 -14.48 4.48
N PRO A 500 18.19 -13.37 5.02
CA PRO A 500 18.63 -12.03 4.63
C PRO A 500 20.08 -11.78 5.05
N PRO A 501 20.71 -10.69 4.56
CA PRO A 501 22.09 -10.35 4.89
C PRO A 501 22.31 -10.01 6.38
N GLY A 502 21.40 -9.27 7.01
CA GLY A 502 21.54 -8.78 8.39
C GLY A 502 22.04 -9.81 9.44
N PRO A 503 21.39 -10.98 9.62
CA PRO A 503 21.86 -12.01 10.55
C PRO A 503 23.28 -12.52 10.26
N ILE A 504 23.66 -12.62 8.98
CA ILE A 504 24.99 -13.06 8.55
C ILE A 504 26.01 -11.99 8.92
N PHE A 505 25.71 -10.73 8.59
CA PHE A 505 26.58 -9.59 8.82
C PHE A 505 26.79 -9.29 10.31
N ALA A 506 25.74 -9.43 11.11
CA ALA A 506 25.85 -9.30 12.56
C ALA A 506 26.78 -10.38 13.17
N LEU A 507 26.73 -11.62 12.67
CA LEU A 507 27.64 -12.68 13.12
C LEU A 507 29.08 -12.43 12.69
N LEU A 508 29.30 -11.95 11.46
CA LEU A 508 30.63 -11.54 11.00
C LEU A 508 31.24 -10.44 11.89
N ALA A 509 30.42 -9.47 12.30
CA ALA A 509 30.87 -8.34 13.10
C ALA A 509 31.11 -8.67 14.58
N THR A 510 30.35 -9.61 15.14
CA THR A 510 30.34 -9.86 16.60
C THR A 510 31.13 -11.09 17.04
N ARG A 511 31.39 -12.05 16.15
CA ARG A 511 32.06 -13.30 16.53
C ARG A 511 33.59 -13.20 16.41
N PRO A 512 34.34 -13.69 17.42
CA PRO A 512 35.79 -13.45 17.53
C PRO A 512 36.66 -14.24 16.53
N TRP A 513 36.11 -15.26 15.86
CA TRP A 513 36.82 -16.04 14.84
C TRP A 513 36.63 -15.49 13.43
N PHE A 514 35.83 -14.44 13.23
CA PHE A 514 35.82 -13.67 11.98
C PHE A 514 36.68 -12.44 12.18
N GLU A 515 37.75 -12.32 11.39
CA GLU A 515 38.65 -11.18 11.41
C GLU A 515 38.34 -10.29 10.20
N HIS A 516 37.99 -9.03 10.47
CA HIS A 516 37.78 -8.03 9.43
C HIS A 516 39.12 -7.63 8.82
N VAL A 517 39.21 -7.69 7.50
CA VAL A 517 40.45 -7.41 6.75
C VAL A 517 40.42 -6.02 6.11
N GLY A 518 39.25 -5.57 5.68
CA GLY A 518 39.03 -4.28 5.03
C GLY A 518 37.72 -4.29 4.22
N ASP A 519 37.08 -3.13 4.08
CA ASP A 519 35.78 -2.98 3.40
C ASP A 519 34.76 -4.06 3.82
N THR A 520 34.37 -4.93 2.90
CA THR A 520 33.42 -6.04 3.08
C THR A 520 34.10 -7.41 3.25
N TYR A 521 35.42 -7.45 3.36
CA TYR A 521 36.22 -8.69 3.42
C TYR A 521 36.50 -9.17 4.85
N TYR A 522 36.34 -10.47 5.04
CA TYR A 522 36.61 -11.17 6.29
C TYR A 522 37.48 -12.41 6.03
N ARG A 523 38.17 -12.86 7.07
CA ARG A 523 38.85 -14.17 7.10
C ARG A 523 38.55 -14.91 8.39
N LEU A 524 38.72 -16.22 8.37
CA LEU A 524 38.70 -17.00 9.60
C LEU A 524 40.01 -16.76 10.35
N ARG A 525 39.90 -16.39 11.62
CA ARG A 525 41.04 -16.41 12.53
C ARG A 525 41.48 -17.86 12.68
N ASN A 526 42.75 -18.15 12.40
CA ASN A 526 43.30 -19.47 12.66
C ASN A 526 43.11 -19.77 14.15
N ALA A 527 42.29 -20.78 14.46
CA ALA A 527 42.29 -21.37 15.78
C ALA A 527 43.66 -22.07 15.94
N GLU A 528 44.39 -21.72 16.99
CA GLU A 528 45.45 -22.61 17.50
C GLU A 528 44.87 -23.97 17.90
#